data_AF-A0A6G2K6F9-F1
#
_entry.id   AF-A0A6G2K6F9-F1
#
_cell.length_a   1.000
_cell.length_b   1.000
_cell.length_c   1.000
_cell.angle_alpha   90.00
_cell.angle_beta   90.00
_cell.angle_gamma   90.00
#
_symmetry.space_group_name_H-M   'P 1'
#
loop_
_entity.id
_entity.type
_entity.pdbx_description
1 polymer ?
#
loop_
_entity_poly.entity_id
_entity_poly.type
_entity_poly.pdbx_seq_one_letter_code
_entity_poly.pdbx_strand_id
1 'polypeptide(L)' 'MWEVAGLLRGLRGSVEDRVAAAAAQLGLTSLQIRAASRYYAEFTGEIDAQIARNDDIADRELVTWENERRLLSG' A
#
# COMPACT_ATOMS: atom_id res chain seq x y z
N MET A 1 -7.27 4.26 1.77
CA MET A 1 -7.71 3.16 2.67
C MET A 1 -6.87 1.91 2.48
N TRP A 2 -6.85 1.33 1.28
CA TRP A 2 -5.94 0.23 0.94
C TRP A 2 -4.45 0.63 1.02
N GLU A 3 -4.10 1.87 0.66
CA GLU A 3 -2.72 2.40 0.79
C GLU A 3 -2.21 2.40 2.25
N VAL A 4 -3.07 2.74 3.21
CA VAL A 4 -2.73 2.68 4.65
C VAL A 4 -2.46 1.24 5.06
N ALA A 5 -3.29 0.29 4.62
CA ALA A 5 -3.13 -1.13 4.95
C ALA A 5 -1.90 -1.76 4.28
N GLY A 6 -1.61 -1.40 3.03
CA GLY A 6 -0.41 -1.84 2.30
C GLY A 6 0.85 -1.28 2.95
N LEU A 7 0.86 0.02 3.24
CA LEU A 7 1.99 0.68 3.88
C LEU A 7 2.27 0.13 5.28
N LEU A 8 1.24 -0.02 6.12
CA LEU A 8 1.40 -0.61 7.45
C LEU A 8 1.94 -2.04 7.37
N ARG A 9 1.57 -2.85 6.36
CA ARG A 9 2.09 -4.22 6.17
C ARG A 9 3.59 -4.24 5.89
N GLY A 10 4.11 -3.26 5.17
CA GLY A 10 5.54 -3.10 4.86
C GLY A 10 6.37 -2.56 6.04
N LEU A 11 5.75 -1.82 6.95
CA LEU A 11 6.45 -1.20 8.09
C LEU A 11 6.76 -2.22 9.20
N ARG A 12 7.95 -2.09 9.79
CA ARG A 12 8.44 -2.88 10.93
C ARG A 12 8.50 -2.01 12.20
N GLY A 13 8.61 -2.63 13.37
CA GLY A 13 8.68 -1.93 14.66
C GLY A 13 7.38 -2.04 15.47
N SER A 14 7.26 -1.21 16.50
CA SER A 14 6.07 -1.21 17.36
C SER A 14 4.84 -0.69 16.60
N VAL A 15 3.64 -0.92 17.14
CA VAL A 15 2.39 -0.41 16.54
C VAL A 15 2.43 1.11 16.43
N GLU A 16 2.95 1.81 17.44
CA GLU A 16 3.07 3.26 17.42
C GLU A 16 4.07 3.76 16.37
N ASP A 17 5.21 3.09 16.24
CA ASP A 17 6.21 3.45 15.22
C ASP A 17 5.63 3.32 13.81
N ARG A 18 4.88 2.24 13.57
CA ARG A 18 4.23 1.98 12.29
C ARG A 18 3.13 3.01 11.99
N VAL A 19 2.32 3.37 12.98
CA VAL A 19 1.28 4.40 12.85
C VAL A 19 1.90 5.77 12.58
N ALA A 20 2.95 6.13 13.32
CA ALA A 20 3.65 7.41 13.14
C ALA A 20 4.34 7.50 11.78
N ALA A 21 5.00 6.43 11.33
CA ALA A 21 5.62 6.37 10.02
C ALA A 21 4.60 6.46 8.88
N ALA A 22 3.47 5.75 8.98
CA ALA A 22 2.39 5.82 8.01
C ALA A 22 1.73 7.21 7.95
N ALA A 23 1.52 7.83 9.12
CA ALA A 23 1.01 9.19 9.24
C ALA A 23 1.95 10.19 8.53
N ALA A 24 3.25 10.10 8.77
CA ALA A 24 4.25 10.96 8.15
C ALA A 24 4.33 10.79 6.62
N GLN A 25 4.33 9.55 6.12
CA GLN A 25 4.44 9.27 4.68
C GLN A 25 3.20 9.67 3.89
N LEU A 26 2.01 9.53 4.48
CA LEU A 26 0.74 9.83 3.80
C LEU A 26 0.24 11.26 4.07
N GLY A 27 0.96 12.04 4.88
CA GLY A 27 0.53 13.38 5.30
C GLY A 27 -0.77 13.36 6.11
N LEU A 28 -1.00 12.28 6.86
CA LEU A 28 -2.20 12.07 7.68
C LEU A 28 -1.87 12.18 9.17
N THR A 29 -2.91 12.31 9.99
CA THR A 29 -2.77 12.21 11.45
C THR A 29 -2.79 10.76 11.92
N SER A 30 -2.15 10.47 13.05
CA SER A 30 -2.20 9.13 13.67
C SER A 30 -3.64 8.66 13.96
N LEU A 31 -4.55 9.60 14.25
CA LEU A 31 -5.98 9.30 14.44
C LEU A 31 -6.63 8.80 13.14
N GLN A 32 -6.34 9.44 12.00
CA GLN A 32 -6.84 9.01 10.69
C GLN A 32 -6.27 7.64 10.29
N ILE A 33 -4.99 7.37 10.59
CA ILE A 33 -4.39 6.05 10.35
C ILE A 33 -5.08 4.96 11.19
N ARG A 34 -5.39 5.24 12.46
CA ARG A 34 -6.13 4.31 13.32
C ARG A 34 -7.57 4.08 12.87
N ALA A 35 -8.27 5.14 12.46
CA ALA A 35 -9.61 5.03 11.90
C ALA A 35 -9.62 4.19 10.61
N ALA A 36 -8.63 4.42 9.74
CA ALA A 36 -8.44 3.62 8.53
C ALA A 36 -8.11 2.15 8.85
N SER A 37 -7.28 1.90 9.87
CA SER A 37 -6.95 0.54 10.32
C SER A 37 -8.16 -0.19 10.90
N ARG A 38 -9.02 0.52 11.64
CA ARG A 38 -10.27 -0.04 12.18
C ARG A 38 -11.25 -0.39 11.08
N TYR A 39 -11.43 0.51 10.12
CA TYR A 39 -12.26 0.23 8.96
C TYR A 39 -11.71 -0.95 8.14
N TYR A 40 -10.39 -1.04 7.95
CA TYR A 40 -9.79 -2.21 7.31
C TYR A 40 -10.10 -3.51 8.06
N ALA A 41 -10.05 -3.51 9.39
CA ALA A 41 -10.40 -4.69 10.19
C ALA A 41 -11.87 -5.13 10.03
N GLU A 42 -12.77 -4.19 9.74
CA GLU A 42 -14.20 -4.46 9.49
C GLU A 42 -14.47 -4.95 8.06
N PHE A 43 -13.59 -4.64 7.09
CA PHE A 43 -13.77 -4.94 5.66
C PHE A 43 -12.57 -5.66 5.02
N THR A 44 -11.88 -6.53 5.79
CA THR A 44 -10.60 -7.16 5.40
C THR A 44 -10.65 -7.85 4.04
N GLY A 45 -11.68 -8.66 3.78
CA GLY A 45 -11.79 -9.42 2.53
C GLY A 45 -11.90 -8.55 1.27
N GLU A 46 -12.65 -7.46 1.33
CA GLU A 46 -12.80 -6.53 0.20
C GLU A 46 -11.51 -5.77 -0.06
N ILE A 47 -10.88 -5.24 1.01
CA ILE A 47 -9.66 -4.45 0.87
C ILE A 47 -8.46 -5.33 0.48
N ASP A 48 -8.37 -6.55 0.97
CA ASP A 48 -7.33 -7.49 0.54
C ASP A 48 -7.46 -7.83 -0.95
N ALA A 49 -8.69 -8.03 -1.44
CA ALA A 49 -8.94 -8.25 -2.85
C ALA A 49 -8.58 -7.00 -3.69
N GLN A 50 -8.81 -5.79 -3.18
CA GLN A 50 -8.39 -4.54 -3.83
C GLN A 50 -6.87 -4.42 -3.90
N ILE A 51 -6.16 -4.73 -2.80
CA ILE A 51 -4.70 -4.69 -2.73
C ILE A 51 -4.10 -5.69 -3.73
N ALA A 52 -4.58 -6.93 -3.73
CA ALA A 52 -4.10 -7.95 -4.66
C ALA A 52 -4.29 -7.57 -6.14
N ARG A 53 -5.41 -6.91 -6.48
CA ARG A 53 -5.64 -6.38 -7.84
C ARG A 53 -4.65 -5.28 -8.20
N ASN A 54 -4.36 -4.38 -7.26
CA ASN A 54 -3.44 -3.28 -7.51
C ASN A 54 -2.00 -3.76 -7.68
N ASP A 55 -1.59 -4.76 -6.89
CA ASP A 55 -0.27 -5.39 -7.01
C ASP A 55 -0.11 -6.08 -8.38
N ASP A 56 -1.11 -6.86 -8.83
CA ASP A 56 -1.09 -7.52 -10.15
C ASP A 56 -1.05 -6.51 -11.31
N ILE A 57 -1.73 -5.37 -11.20
CA ILE A 57 -1.63 -4.29 -12.19
C ILE A 57 -0.23 -3.69 -12.18
N ALA A 58 0.32 -3.37 -11.01
CA ALA A 58 1.65 -2.79 -10.89
C ALA A 58 2.74 -3.70 -11.49
N ASP A 59 2.66 -5.01 -11.23
CA ASP A 59 3.58 -5.99 -11.79
C ASP A 59 3.51 -6.06 -13.32
N ARG A 60 2.30 -6.00 -13.90
CA ARG A 60 2.11 -6.00 -15.36
C ARG A 60 2.65 -4.73 -16.03
N GLU A 61 2.40 -3.58 -15.40
CA GLU A 61 2.91 -2.30 -15.88
C GLU A 61 4.45 -2.27 -15.80
N LEU A 62 5.04 -2.83 -14.73
CA LEU A 62 6.49 -2.95 -14.60
C LEU A 62 7.09 -3.81 -15.71
N VAL A 63 6.51 -4.99 -15.99
CA VAL A 63 6.97 -5.87 -17.07
C VAL A 63 6.84 -5.19 -18.44
N THR A 64 5.73 -4.49 -18.67
CA THR A 64 5.51 -3.73 -19.91
C THR A 64 6.59 -2.66 -20.09
N TRP A 65 6.81 -1.85 -19.05
CA TRP A 65 7.82 -0.81 -19.05
C TRP A 65 9.24 -1.36 -19.26
N GLU A 66 9.60 -2.49 -18.63
CA GLU A 66 10.90 -3.13 -18.82
C GLU A 66 11.11 -3.60 -20.26
N ASN A 67 10.07 -4.15 -20.88
CA ASN A 67 10.09 -4.59 -22.28
C ASN A 67 10.20 -3.41 -23.24
N GLU A 68 9.43 -2.34 -23.03
CA GLU A 68 9.53 -1.10 -23.80
C GLU A 68 10.93 -0.50 -23.69
N ARG A 69 11.46 -0.43 -22.47
CA ARG A 69 12.81 0.12 -22.24
C ARG A 69 13.86 -0.72 -22.97
N ARG A 70 13.76 -2.05 -22.94
CA ARG A 70 14.68 -2.94 -23.67
C ARG A 70 14.59 -2.76 -25.18
N LEU A 71 13.38 -2.54 -25.72
CA LEU A 71 13.16 -2.26 -27.14
C LEU A 71 13.77 -0.92 -27.56
N LEU A 72 13.66 0.10 -26.71
CA LEU A 72 14.15 1.46 -26.99
C LEU A 72 15.64 1.66 -26.70
N SER A 73 16.26 0.78 -25.89
CA SER A 73 17.68 0.85 -25.54
C SER A 73 18.56 -0.14 -26.32
N GLY A 74 17.99 -0.90 -27.26
CA GLY A 74 18.73 -1.75 -28.21
C GLY A 74 19.25 -0.95 -29.39
#